data_AF-A0A1E1WAY0-F1
#
_entry.id   AF-A0A1E1WAY0-F1
#
_cell.length_a   1.000
_cell.length_b   1.000
_cell.length_c   1.000
_cell.angle_alpha   90.00
_cell.angle_beta   90.00
_cell.angle_gamma   90.00
#
_symmetry.space_group_name_H-M   'P 1'
#
loop_
_entity.id
_entity.type
_entity.pdbx_description
1 polymer ?
#
loop_
_entity_poly.entity_id
_entity_poly.type
_entity_poly.pdbx_seq_one_letter_code
_entity_poly.pdbx_strand_id
1 'polypeptide(L)'
;FREDLKVLYSACGVDAKLMTFIFCDTQIVEESFTEIINNLLSSGEITNLYKPDEFEDIKTALEKAMKAAGIMQTQEAVYLFLVERVRANMRIVLCFSPIGDDFRNRIRQYPALINATTTNWFLEWPREALLEVAYK
;
A
#
# COMPACT_ATOMS: atom_id res chain seq x y z
N PHE A 1 -2.33 -11.76 -3.89
CA PHE A 1 -2.07 -10.31 -4.03
C PHE A 1 -3.34 -9.46 -3.93
N ARG A 2 -4.26 -9.46 -4.91
CA ARG A 2 -5.49 -8.66 -4.82
C ARG A 2 -6.35 -8.98 -3.59
N GLU A 3 -6.49 -10.26 -3.24
CA GLU A 3 -7.20 -10.68 -2.02
C GLU A 3 -6.51 -10.17 -0.74
N ASP A 4 -5.18 -10.18 -0.69
CA ASP A 4 -4.42 -9.61 0.44
C ASP A 4 -4.66 -8.10 0.57
N LEU A 5 -4.78 -7.40 -0.57
CA LEU A 5 -5.14 -5.98 -0.60
C LEU A 5 -6.57 -5.75 -0.11
N LYS A 6 -7.54 -6.62 -0.41
CA LYS A 6 -8.90 -6.52 0.16
C LYS A 6 -8.87 -6.64 1.69
N VAL A 7 -8.10 -7.59 2.23
CA VAL A 7 -7.92 -7.73 3.68
C VAL A 7 -7.33 -6.45 4.27
N LEU A 8 -6.32 -5.89 3.62
CA LEU A 8 -5.67 -4.65 4.05
C LEU A 8 -6.61 -3.44 3.97
N TYR A 9 -7.40 -3.29 2.91
CA TYR A 9 -8.38 -2.22 2.76
C TYR A 9 -9.52 -2.35 3.78
N SER A 10 -9.93 -3.57 4.12
CA SER A 10 -10.91 -3.78 5.18
C SER A 10 -10.34 -3.34 6.54
N ALA A 11 -9.12 -3.77 6.88
CA ALA A 11 -8.46 -3.38 8.13
C ALA A 11 -8.21 -1.86 8.22
N CYS A 12 -7.66 -1.24 7.19
CA CYS A 12 -7.33 0.19 7.21
C CYS A 12 -8.55 1.09 6.99
N GLY A 13 -9.45 0.68 6.09
CA GLY A 13 -10.57 1.47 5.63
C GLY A 13 -11.81 1.27 6.49
N VAL A 14 -12.25 0.03 6.69
CA VAL A 14 -13.46 -0.26 7.48
C VAL A 14 -13.16 -0.15 8.98
N ASP A 15 -12.19 -0.94 9.46
CA ASP A 15 -11.86 -1.00 10.89
C ASP A 15 -11.05 0.22 11.40
N ALA A 16 -10.52 1.04 10.49
CA ALA A 16 -9.59 2.14 10.82
C ALA A 16 -8.37 1.71 11.67
N LYS A 17 -7.82 0.53 11.40
CA LYS A 17 -6.60 0.04 12.04
C LYS A 17 -5.37 0.56 11.30
N LEU A 18 -4.39 1.05 12.07
CA LEU A 18 -3.08 1.40 11.55
C LEU A 18 -2.34 0.12 11.11
N MET A 19 -2.05 -0.01 9.82
CA MET A 19 -1.37 -1.18 9.26
C MET A 19 -0.14 -0.76 8.48
N THR A 20 0.90 -1.58 8.56
CA THR A 20 2.08 -1.46 7.69
C THR A 20 2.11 -2.63 6.71
N PHE A 21 2.16 -2.32 5.43
CA PHE A 21 2.31 -3.28 4.35
C PHE A 21 3.77 -3.25 3.85
N ILE A 22 4.45 -4.38 3.98
CA ILE A 22 5.83 -4.56 3.55
C ILE A 22 5.82 -5.36 2.25
N PHE A 23 6.51 -4.85 1.23
CA PHE A 23 6.60 -5.50 -0.07
C PHE A 23 8.06 -5.51 -0.55
N CYS A 24 8.59 -6.71 -0.77
CA CYS A 24 9.94 -6.94 -1.26
C CYS A 24 9.93 -7.19 -2.77
N ASP A 25 11.00 -6.78 -3.46
CA ASP A 25 11.20 -7.06 -4.88
C ASP A 25 11.18 -8.56 -5.21
N THR A 26 11.66 -9.42 -4.31
CA THR A 26 11.62 -10.88 -4.44
C THR A 26 10.20 -11.46 -4.49
N GLN A 27 9.18 -10.69 -4.09
CA GLN A 27 7.77 -11.10 -4.14
C GLN A 27 7.10 -10.70 -5.47
N ILE A 28 7.81 -9.99 -6.36
CA ILE A 28 7.31 -9.60 -7.68
C ILE A 28 7.37 -10.82 -8.61
N VAL A 29 6.26 -11.56 -8.68
CA VAL A 29 6.09 -12.68 -9.62
C VAL A 29 5.59 -12.17 -10.98
N GLU A 30 4.77 -11.12 -10.98
CA GLU A 30 4.19 -10.51 -12.16
C GLU A 30 4.41 -9.00 -12.16
N GLU A 31 4.64 -8.40 -13.33
CA GLU A 31 4.80 -6.95 -13.46
C GLU A 31 3.56 -6.17 -13.00
N SER A 32 2.38 -6.79 -13.13
CA SER A 32 1.08 -6.26 -12.67
C SER A 32 1.09 -5.85 -11.20
N PHE A 33 1.93 -6.46 -10.36
CA PHE A 33 2.03 -6.10 -8.94
C PHE A 33 2.64 -4.70 -8.79
N THR A 34 3.64 -4.38 -9.60
CA THR A 34 4.32 -3.07 -9.56
C THR A 34 3.37 -1.96 -10.00
N GLU A 35 2.51 -2.23 -11.00
CA GLU A 35 1.45 -1.31 -11.42
C GLU A 35 0.45 -1.04 -10.29
N ILE A 36 -0.01 -2.09 -9.59
CA ILE A 36 -0.93 -1.95 -8.47
C ILE A 36 -0.29 -1.14 -7.33
N ILE A 37 0.98 -1.39 -6.99
CA ILE A 37 1.70 -0.62 -5.97
C ILE A 37 1.84 0.84 -6.40
N ASN A 38 2.13 1.11 -7.67
CA ASN A 38 2.21 2.47 -8.21
C ASN A 38 0.88 3.21 -8.04
N ASN A 39 -0.24 2.56 -8.34
CA ASN A 39 -1.58 3.14 -8.17
C ASN A 39 -1.92 3.36 -6.69
N LEU A 40 -1.57 2.40 -5.84
CA LEU A 40 -1.74 2.51 -4.38
C LEU A 40 -0.95 3.69 -3.79
N LEU A 41 0.28 3.91 -4.26
CA LEU A 41 1.12 5.04 -3.84
C LEU A 41 0.64 6.39 -4.40
N SER A 42 0.07 6.38 -5.61
CA SER A 42 -0.36 7.61 -6.29
C SER A 42 -1.72 8.10 -5.78
N SER A 43 -2.76 7.29 -5.96
CA SER A 43 -4.14 7.63 -5.62
C SER A 43 -4.65 6.88 -4.39
N GLY A 44 -4.09 5.71 -4.08
CA GLY A 44 -4.70 4.81 -3.10
C GLY A 44 -5.90 4.06 -3.66
N GLU A 45 -6.13 4.13 -4.97
CA GLU A 45 -7.22 3.46 -5.66
C GLU A 45 -6.70 2.25 -6.43
N ILE A 46 -7.50 1.18 -6.46
CA ILE A 46 -7.22 -0.01 -7.25
C ILE A 46 -8.45 -0.31 -8.09
N THR A 47 -8.27 -0.27 -9.42
CA THR A 47 -9.35 -0.52 -10.37
C THR A 47 -9.86 -1.94 -10.24
N ASN A 48 -11.19 -2.09 -10.22
CA ASN A 48 -11.87 -3.39 -10.12
C ASN A 48 -11.37 -4.26 -8.95
N LEU A 49 -11.04 -3.64 -7.80
CA LEU A 49 -10.65 -4.38 -6.60
C LEU A 49 -11.80 -5.22 -6.04
N TYR A 50 -13.00 -4.63 -6.01
CA TYR A 50 -14.21 -5.27 -5.50
C TYR A 50 -15.15 -5.62 -6.63
N LYS A 51 -15.82 -6.77 -6.49
CA LYS A 51 -17.01 -7.08 -7.26
C LYS A 51 -18.21 -6.28 -6.72
N PRO A 52 -19.28 -6.09 -7.52
CA PRO A 52 -20.45 -5.32 -7.10
C PRO A 52 -21.10 -5.81 -5.80
N ASP A 53 -21.13 -7.13 -5.60
CA ASP A 53 -21.62 -7.78 -4.37
C ASP A 53 -20.73 -7.47 -3.15
N GLU A 54 -19.41 -7.63 -3.29
CA GLU A 54 -18.46 -7.31 -2.21
C GLU A 54 -18.49 -5.82 -1.83
N PHE A 55 -18.82 -4.94 -2.78
CA PHE A 55 -18.88 -3.50 -2.53
C PHE A 55 -20.10 -3.10 -1.67
N GLU A 56 -21.24 -3.79 -1.80
CA GLU A 56 -22.40 -3.53 -0.95
C GLU A 56 -22.15 -3.94 0.51
N ASP A 57 -21.35 -4.98 0.75
CA ASP A 57 -20.92 -5.36 2.11
C ASP A 57 -20.06 -4.25 2.75
N ILE A 58 -19.14 -3.66 1.99
CA ILE A 58 -18.28 -2.55 2.46
C ILE A 58 -19.12 -1.32 2.77
N LYS A 59 -20.09 -0.99 1.92
CA LYS A 59 -21.01 0.13 2.13
C LYS A 59 -21.81 -0.04 3.42
N THR A 60 -22.30 -1.25 3.68
CA THR A 60 -22.99 -1.58 4.94
C THR A 60 -22.06 -1.43 6.14
N ALA A 61 -20.81 -1.90 6.03
CA ALA A 61 -19.84 -1.79 7.11
C ALA A 61 -19.41 -0.34 7.42
N LEU A 62 -19.32 0.52 6.40
CA LEU A 62 -18.96 1.93 6.54
C LEU A 62 -20.11 2.85 6.92
N GLU A 63 -21.36 2.36 6.88
CA GLU A 63 -22.57 3.15 7.06
C GLU A 63 -22.54 4.02 8.32
N LYS A 64 -22.18 3.39 9.45
CA LYS A 64 -22.10 4.06 10.76
C LYS A 64 -21.02 5.14 10.79
N ALA A 65 -19.86 4.86 10.19
CA ALA A 65 -18.75 5.80 10.14
C ALA A 65 -19.06 7.01 9.25
N MET A 66 -19.71 6.78 8.10
CA MET A 66 -20.12 7.86 7.19
C MET A 66 -21.22 8.73 7.79
N LYS A 67 -22.21 8.13 8.46
CA LYS A 67 -23.25 8.88 9.20
C LYS A 67 -22.62 9.76 10.30
N ALA A 68 -21.66 9.23 11.05
CA ALA A 68 -20.94 10.00 12.06
C ALA A 68 -20.12 11.16 11.45
N ALA A 69 -19.61 10.99 10.22
CA ALA A 69 -18.90 12.03 9.47
C ALA A 69 -19.83 13.02 8.72
N GLY A 70 -21.15 12.79 8.73
CA GLY A 70 -22.12 13.63 8.01
C GLY A 70 -22.06 13.51 6.48
N ILE A 71 -21.52 12.41 5.95
CA ILE A 71 -21.32 12.20 4.51
C ILE A 71 -22.53 11.46 3.92
N MET A 72 -23.00 11.91 2.75
CA MET A 72 -24.07 11.26 2.00
C MET A 72 -23.62 9.90 1.45
N GLN A 73 -24.46 8.88 1.55
CA GLN A 73 -24.12 7.51 1.15
C GLN A 73 -24.41 7.23 -0.33
N THR A 74 -23.77 7.98 -1.23
CA THR A 74 -23.71 7.60 -2.64
C THR A 74 -22.61 6.56 -2.86
N GLN A 75 -22.72 5.75 -3.91
CA GLN A 75 -21.72 4.71 -4.21
C GLN A 75 -20.30 5.30 -4.36
N GLU A 76 -20.20 6.45 -5.02
CA GLU A 76 -18.96 7.20 -5.19
C GLU A 76 -18.42 7.74 -3.86
N ALA A 77 -19.28 8.35 -3.03
CA ALA A 77 -18.86 8.89 -1.73
C ALA A 77 -18.38 7.80 -0.76
N VAL A 78 -18.99 6.60 -0.80
CA VAL A 78 -18.54 5.44 0.00
C VAL A 78 -17.14 5.03 -0.41
N TYR A 79 -16.87 4.93 -1.72
CA TYR A 79 -15.56 4.53 -2.22
C TYR A 79 -14.49 5.56 -1.89
N LEU A 80 -14.75 6.86 -2.12
CA LEU A 80 -13.83 7.93 -1.77
C LEU A 80 -13.55 7.97 -0.26
N PHE A 81 -14.59 7.79 0.57
CA PHE A 81 -14.42 7.74 2.02
C PHE A 81 -13.57 6.54 2.48
N LEU A 82 -13.74 5.37 1.84
CA LEU A 82 -12.89 4.20 2.09
C LEU A 82 -11.43 4.52 1.73
N VAL A 83 -11.18 5.05 0.54
CA VAL A 83 -9.83 5.36 0.04
C VAL A 83 -9.12 6.35 0.96
N GLU A 84 -9.81 7.41 1.40
CA GLU A 84 -9.26 8.39 2.35
C GLU A 84 -8.87 7.74 3.69
N ARG A 85 -9.72 6.87 4.25
CA ARG A 85 -9.40 6.14 5.48
C ARG A 85 -8.23 5.18 5.29
N VAL A 86 -8.17 4.52 4.13
CA VAL A 86 -7.05 3.64 3.80
C VAL A 86 -5.74 4.43 3.71
N ARG A 87 -5.73 5.59 3.04
CA ARG A 87 -4.56 6.48 2.95
C ARG A 87 -4.10 6.99 4.31
N ALA A 88 -5.04 7.28 5.21
CA ALA A 88 -4.73 7.73 6.57
C ALA A 88 -4.11 6.63 7.45
N ASN A 89 -4.52 5.38 7.25
CA ASN A 89 -4.19 4.28 8.15
C ASN A 89 -3.15 3.28 7.60
N MET A 90 -2.86 3.30 6.30
CA MET A 90 -1.88 2.42 5.68
C MET A 90 -0.52 3.10 5.57
N ARG A 91 0.53 2.39 5.99
CA ARG A 91 1.93 2.69 5.66
C ARG A 91 2.48 1.61 4.74
N ILE A 92 3.18 2.00 3.69
CA ILE A 92 3.78 1.06 2.74
C ILE A 92 5.28 1.17 2.85
N VAL A 93 5.95 0.03 3.00
CA VAL A 93 7.41 -0.09 3.03
C VAL A 93 7.82 -0.97 1.85
N LEU A 94 8.63 -0.41 0.95
CA LEU A 94 9.16 -1.12 -0.21
C LEU A 94 10.62 -1.47 0.04
N CYS A 95 10.96 -2.75 -0.11
CA CYS A 95 12.32 -3.26 0.08
C CYS A 95 12.87 -3.75 -1.27
N PHE A 96 13.49 -2.84 -2.02
CA PHE A 96 14.02 -3.12 -3.36
C PHE A 96 15.55 -3.10 -3.37
N SER A 97 16.16 -4.07 -4.05
CA SER A 97 17.59 -4.11 -4.29
C SER A 97 17.95 -3.16 -5.45
N PRO A 98 18.96 -2.28 -5.28
CA PRO A 98 19.46 -1.48 -6.38
C PRO A 98 20.37 -2.27 -7.33
N ILE A 99 20.64 -3.55 -7.05
CA ILE A 99 21.51 -4.41 -7.85
C ILE A 99 20.77 -4.87 -9.11
N GLY A 100 21.38 -4.66 -10.28
CA GLY A 100 20.81 -5.03 -11.58
C GLY A 100 19.94 -3.94 -12.21
N ASP A 101 19.39 -4.23 -13.39
CA ASP A 101 18.62 -3.24 -14.18
C ASP A 101 17.13 -3.24 -13.84
N ASP A 102 16.61 -4.28 -13.17
CA ASP A 102 15.18 -4.44 -12.90
C ASP A 102 14.59 -3.30 -12.09
N PHE A 103 15.24 -2.93 -10.97
CA PHE A 103 14.80 -1.81 -10.15
C PHE A 103 14.78 -0.51 -10.96
N ARG A 104 15.84 -0.26 -11.73
CA ARG A 104 15.98 0.91 -12.59
C ARG A 104 14.89 0.98 -13.67
N ASN A 105 14.51 -0.15 -14.24
CA ASN A 105 13.45 -0.23 -15.23
C ASN A 105 12.07 0.01 -14.59
N ARG A 106 11.81 -0.57 -13.42
CA ARG A 106 10.56 -0.38 -12.67
C ARG A 106 10.34 1.08 -12.28
N ILE A 107 11.36 1.78 -11.76
CA ILE A 107 11.19 3.19 -11.34
C ILE A 107 10.96 4.15 -12.52
N ARG A 108 11.43 3.80 -13.72
CA ARG A 108 11.16 4.57 -14.95
C ARG A 108 9.73 4.38 -15.43
N GLN A 109 9.23 3.15 -15.33
CA GLN A 109 7.87 2.81 -15.73
C GLN A 109 6.83 3.27 -14.70
N TYR A 110 7.20 3.22 -13.41
CA TYR A 110 6.34 3.46 -12.26
C TYR A 110 6.97 4.51 -11.31
N PRO A 111 6.87 5.80 -11.66
CA PRO A 111 7.57 6.87 -10.93
C PRO A 111 7.08 7.08 -9.49
N ALA A 112 5.87 6.62 -9.15
CA ALA A 112 5.35 6.75 -7.78
C ALA A 112 6.18 5.97 -6.75
N LEU A 113 6.89 4.92 -7.19
CA LEU A 113 7.80 4.15 -6.34
C LEU A 113 8.88 5.00 -5.67
N ILE A 114 9.28 6.12 -6.30
CA ILE A 114 10.24 7.08 -5.74
C ILE A 114 9.53 8.37 -5.32
N ASN A 115 8.63 8.90 -6.14
CA ASN A 115 8.06 10.24 -5.91
C ASN A 115 7.09 10.30 -4.74
N ALA A 116 6.43 9.19 -4.40
CA ALA A 116 5.48 9.10 -3.30
C ALA A 116 6.05 8.36 -2.08
N THR A 117 7.35 8.08 -2.07
CA THR A 117 8.05 7.39 -0.97
C THR A 117 9.24 8.21 -0.48
N THR A 118 9.79 7.83 0.66
CA THR A 118 11.05 8.40 1.17
C THR A 118 12.11 7.32 1.12
N THR A 119 13.20 7.58 0.39
CA THR A 119 14.29 6.62 0.22
C THR A 119 15.11 6.50 1.50
N ASN A 120 15.27 5.27 1.98
CA ASN A 120 16.22 4.93 3.03
C ASN A 120 17.34 4.07 2.43
N TRP A 121 18.59 4.55 2.49
CA TRP A 121 19.74 3.87 1.89
C TRP A 121 20.38 2.91 2.89
N PHE A 122 20.51 1.66 2.49
CA PHE A 122 21.28 0.65 3.23
C PHE A 122 22.68 0.59 2.63
N LEU A 123 23.64 1.13 3.38
CA LEU A 123 25.06 1.13 3.01
C LEU A 123 25.77 -0.07 3.64
N GLU A 124 26.99 -0.33 3.16
CA GLU A 124 27.88 -1.28 3.81
C GLU A 124 28.04 -0.95 5.29
N TRP A 125 28.11 -2.00 6.10
CA TRP A 125 28.25 -1.82 7.53
C TRP A 125 29.61 -1.20 7.87
N PRO A 126 29.64 -0.15 8.68
CA PRO A 126 30.91 0.40 9.15
C PRO A 126 31.65 -0.64 9.99
N ARG A 127 32.98 -0.51 10.06
CA ARG A 127 33.84 -1.45 10.79
C ARG A 127 33.40 -1.61 12.25
N GLU A 128 32.95 -0.54 12.88
CA GLU A 128 32.44 -0.52 14.25
C GLU A 128 31.20 -1.40 14.39
N ALA A 129 30.23 -1.30 13.47
CA ALA A 129 29.02 -2.14 13.48
C ALA A 129 29.35 -3.62 13.23
N LEU A 130 30.33 -3.90 12.35
CA LEU A 130 30.81 -5.27 12.12
C LEU A 130 31.46 -5.86 13.38
N LEU A 131 32.27 -5.10 14.09
CA LEU A 131 32.89 -5.56 15.34
C LEU A 131 31.83 -5.80 16.42
N GLU A 132 30.89 -4.88 16.60
CA GLU A 132 29.79 -5.03 17.58
C GLU A 132 28.96 -6.29 17.36
N VAL A 133 28.68 -6.65 16.11
CA VAL A 133 27.93 -7.87 15.79
C VAL A 133 28.79 -9.13 15.86
N ALA A 134 30.09 -9.05 15.57
CA ALA A 134 31.00 -10.19 15.71
C ALA A 134 31.29 -10.56 17.18
N TYR A 135 31.21 -9.58 18.09
CA TYR A 135 31.43 -9.79 19.53
C TYR A 135 30.14 -10.05 20.33
N LYS A 136 28.96 -10.02 19.68
CA LYS A 136 27.69 -10.48 20.24
C LYS A 136 27.43 -11.94 19.90
#